data_AF-A0A7D9L7H8-F1
#
_entry.id   AF-A0A7D9L7H8-F1
#
_cell.length_a   1.000
_cell.length_b   1.000
_cell.length_c   1.000
_cell.angle_alpha   90.00
_cell.angle_beta   90.00
_cell.angle_gamma   90.00
#
_symmetry.space_group_name_H-M   'P 1'
#
loop_
_entity.id
_entity.type
_entity.pdbx_description
1 polymer ?
#
loop_
_entity_poly.entity_id
_entity_poly.type
_entity_poly.pdbx_seq_one_letter_code
_entity_poly.pdbx_strand_id
1 'polypeptide(L)'
;NNIKQTKVIPNSINDHDIVMSILALKKCRPKPGYVSVRSLKHYNKDSFCEDISNASWSVINNFENVNDCLNAFDLLFNEILDQHAPIRKVK
;
A
#
# COMPACT_ATOMS: atom_id res chain seq x y z
N ASN A 1 -15.48 -16.17 -31.00
CA ASN A 1 -16.03 -17.18 -30.08
C ASN A 1 -14.85 -17.81 -29.33
N ASN A 2 -14.65 -17.51 -28.04
CA ASN A 2 -13.46 -17.94 -27.26
C ASN A 2 -13.66 -19.26 -26.52
N ILE A 3 -14.81 -19.92 -26.72
CA ILE A 3 -15.16 -21.19 -26.10
C ILE A 3 -14.35 -22.28 -26.81
N LYS A 4 -13.51 -22.98 -26.05
CA LYS A 4 -12.76 -24.15 -26.54
C LYS A 4 -13.55 -25.44 -26.34
N GLN A 5 -14.28 -25.54 -25.23
CA GLN A 5 -15.00 -26.76 -24.89
C GLN A 5 -16.12 -26.43 -23.93
N THR A 6 -17.23 -27.15 -24.04
CA THR A 6 -18.30 -27.19 -23.04
C THR A 6 -18.45 -28.62 -22.56
N LYS A 7 -18.75 -28.79 -21.27
CA LYS A 7 -18.99 -30.09 -20.65
C LYS A 7 -20.09 -29.99 -19.62
N VAL A 8 -20.82 -31.08 -19.46
CA VAL A 8 -21.73 -31.31 -18.35
C VAL A 8 -21.09 -32.39 -17.48
N ILE A 9 -20.93 -32.12 -16.20
CA ILE A 9 -20.30 -33.02 -15.24
C ILE A 9 -21.36 -33.46 -14.24
N PRO A 10 -21.64 -34.77 -14.13
CA PRO A 10 -22.58 -35.29 -13.14
C PRO A 10 -22.16 -34.88 -11.73
N ASN A 11 -23.12 -34.40 -10.95
CA ASN A 11 -22.88 -33.95 -9.59
C ASN A 11 -23.75 -34.75 -8.62
N SER A 12 -23.14 -35.31 -7.57
CA SER A 12 -23.86 -36.08 -6.55
C SER A 12 -24.25 -35.24 -5.33
N ILE A 13 -23.86 -33.96 -5.29
CA ILE A 13 -24.07 -33.06 -4.14
C ILE A 13 -25.35 -32.22 -4.32
N ASN A 14 -25.83 -32.06 -5.55
CA ASN A 14 -27.09 -31.38 -5.87
C ASN A 14 -27.87 -32.18 -6.92
N ASP A 15 -29.17 -31.92 -7.07
CA ASP A 15 -30.04 -32.48 -8.12
C ASP A 15 -29.78 -31.90 -9.52
N HIS A 16 -28.75 -31.07 -9.67
CA HIS A 16 -28.33 -30.47 -10.93
C HIS A 16 -26.88 -30.82 -11.27
N ASP A 17 -26.69 -31.23 -12.53
CA ASP A 17 -25.37 -31.42 -13.13
C ASP A 17 -24.63 -30.08 -13.28
N ILE A 18 -23.30 -30.12 -13.19
CA ILE A 18 -22.44 -28.95 -13.35
C ILE A 18 -22.23 -28.67 -14.83
N VAL A 19 -22.67 -27.51 -15.30
CA VAL A 19 -22.38 -27.03 -16.65
C VAL A 19 -21.09 -26.20 -16.62
N MET A 20 -20.08 -26.64 -17.37
CA MET A 20 -18.77 -25.99 -17.46
C MET A 20 -18.45 -25.58 -18.89
N SER A 21 -17.78 -24.44 -19.06
CA SER A 21 -17.17 -24.01 -20.31
C SER A 21 -15.71 -23.65 -20.11
N ILE A 22 -14.83 -24.17 -20.97
CA ILE A 22 -13.41 -23.84 -21.03
C ILE A 22 -13.22 -22.74 -22.07
N LEU A 23 -12.62 -21.63 -21.64
CA LEU A 23 -12.40 -20.45 -22.47
C LEU A 23 -10.91 -20.29 -22.80
N ALA A 24 -10.59 -19.96 -24.05
CA ALA A 24 -9.28 -19.49 -24.45
C ALA A 24 -9.19 -17.97 -24.27
N LEU A 25 -8.75 -17.53 -23.09
CA LEU A 25 -8.58 -16.11 -22.82
C LEU A 25 -7.12 -15.71 -23.03
N LYS A 26 -6.88 -14.64 -23.78
CA LYS A 26 -5.59 -13.95 -23.77
C LYS A 26 -5.48 -13.18 -22.46
N LYS A 27 -4.60 -13.60 -21.55
CA LYS A 27 -4.33 -12.85 -20.32
C LYS A 27 -3.44 -11.65 -20.65
N CYS A 28 -4.00 -10.44 -20.62
CA CYS A 28 -3.18 -9.24 -20.64
C CYS A 28 -2.29 -9.24 -19.40
N ARG A 29 -0.96 -9.14 -19.58
CA ARG A 29 -0.04 -8.95 -18.47
C ARG A 29 -0.30 -7.55 -17.92
N PRO A 30 -0.72 -7.40 -16.65
CA PRO A 30 -0.85 -6.06 -16.08
C PRO A 30 0.52 -5.38 -16.15
N LYS A 31 0.53 -4.07 -16.44
CA LYS A 31 1.76 -3.29 -16.40
C LYS A 31 2.37 -3.44 -15.00
N PRO A 32 3.70 -3.51 -14.87
CA PRO A 32 4.34 -3.52 -13.55
C PRO A 32 3.82 -2.34 -12.74
N GLY A 33 3.21 -2.64 -11.60
CA GLY A 33 2.83 -1.62 -10.62
C GLY A 33 4.08 -1.14 -9.91
N TYR A 34 4.13 0.14 -9.58
CA TYR A 34 5.12 0.65 -8.63
C TYR A 34 4.39 0.91 -7.33
N VAL A 35 5.01 0.51 -6.21
CA VAL A 35 4.54 0.90 -4.88
C VAL A 35 5.60 1.77 -4.22
N SER A 36 5.14 2.84 -3.57
CA SER A 36 6.01 3.71 -2.77
C SER A 36 6.14 3.11 -1.37
N VAL A 37 7.39 2.87 -0.94
CA VAL A 37 7.70 2.33 0.38
C VAL A 37 8.77 3.19 1.04
N ARG A 38 8.81 3.22 2.37
CA ARG A 38 9.94 3.80 3.10
C ARG A 38 11.07 2.78 3.22
N SER A 39 12.30 3.21 2.97
CA SER A 39 13.48 2.36 3.05
C SER A 39 14.02 2.32 4.47
N LEU A 40 13.98 1.14 5.12
CA LEU A 40 14.56 0.94 6.45
C LEU A 40 16.00 0.41 6.43
N LYS A 41 16.65 0.38 5.26
CA LYS A 41 17.98 -0.25 5.07
C LYS A 41 19.06 0.31 6.01
N HIS A 42 19.00 1.60 6.32
CA HIS A 42 19.93 2.29 7.22
C HIS A 42 19.20 2.96 8.39
N TYR A 43 18.01 2.46 8.73
CA TYR A 43 17.23 2.99 9.83
C TYR A 43 17.94 2.72 11.16
N ASN A 44 18.20 3.78 11.91
CA ASN A 44 18.69 3.71 13.28
C ASN A 44 17.57 4.17 14.23
N LYS A 45 17.10 3.26 15.07
CA LYS A 45 16.01 3.54 16.00
C LYS A 45 16.38 4.62 17.02
N ASP A 46 17.58 4.55 17.58
CA ASP A 46 18.00 5.44 18.66
C ASP A 46 18.15 6.87 18.12
N SER A 47 18.79 7.03 16.95
CA SER A 47 18.91 8.33 16.29
C SER A 47 17.54 8.90 15.87
N PHE A 48 16.62 8.05 15.37
CA PHE A 48 15.27 8.50 15.05
C PHE A 48 14.51 8.97 16.31
N CYS A 49 14.58 8.21 17.41
CA CYS A 49 13.95 8.58 18.67
C CYS A 49 14.56 9.85 19.27
N GLU A 50 15.87 10.04 19.13
CA GLU A 50 16.58 11.26 19.54
C GLU A 50 16.06 12.48 18.76
N ASP A 51 16.03 12.42 17.42
CA ASP A 51 15.54 13.53 16.59
C ASP A 51 14.07 13.85 16.84
N ILE A 52 13.22 12.82 17.01
CA ILE A 52 11.82 13.00 17.40
C ILE A 52 11.70 13.67 18.77
N SER A 53 12.53 13.29 19.75
CA SER A 53 12.47 13.87 21.10
C SER A 53 12.94 15.33 21.11
N ASN A 54 13.88 15.67 20.22
CA ASN A 54 14.45 17.01 20.09
C ASN A 54 13.66 17.94 19.16
N ALA A 55 12.64 17.44 18.48
CA ALA A 55 11.85 18.24 17.55
C ALA A 55 11.05 19.35 18.27
N SER A 56 10.88 20.49 17.60
CA SER A 56 10.20 21.67 18.12
C SER A 56 8.67 21.53 18.11
N TRP A 57 8.12 20.52 18.81
CA TRP A 57 6.69 20.22 18.86
C TRP A 57 5.83 21.39 19.37
N SER A 58 6.41 22.28 20.18
CA SER A 58 5.75 23.47 20.71
C SER A 58 5.22 24.40 19.62
N VAL A 59 5.78 24.36 18.40
CA VAL A 59 5.28 25.13 17.24
C VAL A 59 3.81 24.81 16.92
N ILE A 60 3.34 23.59 17.19
CA ILE A 60 1.96 23.18 16.94
C ILE A 60 0.97 23.99 17.80
N ASN A 61 1.38 24.38 19.01
CA ASN A 61 0.52 25.14 19.93
C ASN A 61 0.26 26.58 19.49
N ASN A 62 0.95 27.06 18.45
CA ASN A 62 0.78 28.41 17.93
C ASN A 62 -0.39 28.53 16.95
N PHE A 63 -1.00 27.42 16.54
CA PHE A 63 -2.10 27.41 15.58
C PHE A 63 -3.46 27.28 16.28
N GLU A 64 -4.43 28.10 15.87
CA GLU A 64 -5.79 28.07 16.41
C GLU A 64 -6.69 27.04 15.68
N ASN A 65 -6.36 26.74 14.42
CA ASN A 65 -7.11 25.81 13.59
C ASN A 65 -6.54 24.39 13.69
N VAL A 66 -7.40 23.41 14.00
CA VAL A 66 -7.04 21.99 14.10
C VAL A 66 -6.38 21.45 12.82
N ASN A 67 -6.82 21.91 11.65
CA ASN A 67 -6.24 21.50 10.37
C ASN A 67 -4.79 22.00 10.22
N ASP A 68 -4.51 23.21 10.71
CA ASP A 68 -3.17 23.79 10.68
C ASP A 68 -2.26 23.11 11.71
N CYS A 69 -2.77 22.76 12.89
CA CYS A 69 -2.06 21.93 13.86
C CYS A 69 -1.66 20.57 13.27
N LEU A 70 -2.59 19.90 12.59
CA LEU A 70 -2.33 18.62 11.94
C LEU A 70 -1.28 18.75 10.83
N ASN A 71 -1.40 19.77 9.98
CA ASN A 71 -0.44 20.03 8.93
C ASN A 71 0.97 20.32 9.48
N ALA A 72 1.07 21.11 10.56
CA ALA A 72 2.34 21.39 11.22
C ALA A 72 2.98 20.11 11.80
N PHE A 73 2.18 19.26 12.45
CA PHE A 73 2.63 17.95 12.93
C PHE A 73 3.14 17.09 11.77
N ASP A 74 2.34 16.95 10.70
CA ASP A 74 2.67 16.11 9.55
C ASP A 74 3.96 16.55 8.88
N LEU A 75 4.17 17.87 8.71
CA LEU A 75 5.41 18.41 8.15
C LEU A 75 6.61 18.08 9.02
N LEU A 76 6.55 18.38 10.32
CA LEU A 76 7.66 18.19 11.25
C LEU A 76 8.03 16.71 11.39
N PHE A 77 7.01 15.85 11.53
CA PHE A 77 7.21 14.41 11.66
C PHE A 77 7.74 13.78 10.37
N ASN A 78 7.17 14.14 9.21
CA ASN A 78 7.64 13.57 7.95
C ASN A 78 9.03 14.06 7.55
N GLU A 79 9.42 15.29 7.92
CA GLU A 79 10.78 15.78 7.71
C GLU A 79 11.80 14.86 8.40
N ILE A 80 11.61 14.56 9.68
CA ILE A 80 12.46 13.64 10.44
C ILE A 80 12.37 12.23 9.85
N LEU A 81 11.16 11.76 9.55
CA LEU A 81 10.97 10.42 8.99
C LEU A 81 11.61 10.25 7.61
N ASP A 82 11.66 11.29 6.79
CA ASP A 82 12.30 11.27 5.47
C ASP A 82 13.82 11.17 5.57
N GLN A 83 14.44 11.75 6.62
CA GLN A 83 15.88 11.60 6.89
C GLN A 83 16.24 10.16 7.29
N HIS A 84 15.43 9.55 8.16
CA HIS A 84 15.71 8.21 8.72
C HIS A 84 15.20 7.05 7.87
N ALA A 85 14.13 7.28 7.11
CA ALA A 85 13.42 6.25 6.34
C ALA A 85 12.86 6.83 5.02
N PRO A 86 13.73 7.17 4.05
CA PRO A 86 13.33 7.87 2.84
C PRO A 86 12.40 7.05 1.96
N ILE A 87 11.49 7.73 1.26
CA ILE A 87 10.56 7.11 0.31
C ILE A 87 11.33 6.65 -0.93
N ARG A 88 11.09 5.39 -1.35
CA ARG A 88 11.58 4.83 -2.61
C ARG A 88 10.45 4.12 -3.35
N LYS A 89 10.56 4.11 -4.67
CA LYS A 89 9.67 3.31 -5.53
C LYS A 89 10.26 1.92 -5.72
N VAL A 90 9.44 0.90 -5.49
CA VAL A 90 9.76 -0.51 -5.77
C VAL A 90 8.77 -1.06 -6.78
N LYS A 91 9.27 -1.99 -7.59
CA LYS A 91 8.58 -2.63 -8.71
C LYS A 91 8.15 -4.03 -8.34
#